data_AF-A0A6S7AGY6-F1
#
_entry.id   AF-A0A6S7AGY6-F1
#
_cell.length_a   1.000
_cell.length_b   1.000
_cell.length_c   1.000
_cell.angle_alpha   90.00
_cell.angle_beta   90.00
_cell.angle_gamma   90.00
#
_symmetry.space_group_name_H-M   'P 1'
#
loop_
_entity.id
_entity.type
_entity.pdbx_description
1 polymer ?
#
loop_
_entity_poly.entity_id
_entity_poly.type
_entity_poly.pdbx_seq_one_letter_code
_entity_poly.pdbx_strand_id
1 'polypeptide(L)'
;MSLNTPSLWHRLRRPVAAMILGLLPFWLFLGTSQTTTVNGKLVQDSSFNVLGLILAIAGLVMAVKMLKQDGAYGEAPRWWPRTVLAVLAGLLCVFQIGQTAGFYHVNVGQSIAQWQAKLLGPSEPRAQALAAELDKAMHARTQQRAASVDQVLLRDDIATSLARIHANGTLFNLYAEACNNPGKRFVLDAAPALLTDDDKTYVNKAQQLAARNATERFDCNSPQVRDFMSNWLADDVLRDRANLALQTAAYRERFGDKPAPAGKDALVTNGLGIWLGDTISQVQTALGTQSEPVAAASSGYYRLDLPERGIELLFSPVGQVASITVRAPFKGSIVGLKIGDSRRTVNRLLGDGWIDVRLPYDNAAAGYDIQLRKQTPGTQAQWLDRRAGNDVAVVQLSGANYASTIDEIRLITPRRPG
;
A
#
# COMPACT_ATOMS: atom_id res chain seq x y z
N MET A 1 -12.42 -69.43 11.95
CA MET A 1 -12.92 -68.26 12.71
C MET A 1 -12.13 -67.04 12.25
N SER A 2 -12.70 -66.17 11.41
CA SER A 2 -12.03 -64.92 11.03
C SER A 2 -12.11 -63.94 12.21
N LEU A 3 -10.95 -63.59 12.76
CA LEU A 3 -10.86 -62.52 13.74
C LEU A 3 -11.17 -61.21 13.01
N ASN A 4 -12.34 -60.61 13.30
CA ASN A 4 -12.66 -59.25 12.91
C ASN A 4 -11.58 -58.30 13.45
N THR A 5 -10.57 -57.98 12.64
CA THR A 5 -9.64 -56.90 12.94
C THR A 5 -10.45 -55.61 13.03
N PRO A 6 -10.54 -54.95 14.20
CA PRO A 6 -11.26 -53.70 14.31
C PRO A 6 -10.67 -52.67 13.35
N SER A 7 -11.54 -51.94 12.65
CA SER A 7 -11.14 -50.96 11.65
C SER A 7 -10.08 -49.98 12.20
N LEU A 8 -9.16 -49.54 11.36
CA LEU A 8 -8.09 -48.58 11.69
C LEU A 8 -8.63 -47.37 12.48
N TRP A 9 -9.81 -46.88 12.08
CA TRP A 9 -10.52 -45.80 12.75
C TRP A 9 -10.84 -46.09 14.23
N HIS A 10 -11.23 -47.32 14.55
CA HIS A 10 -11.60 -47.68 15.92
C HIS A 10 -10.39 -47.65 16.87
N ARG A 11 -9.19 -47.92 16.36
CA ARG A 11 -7.92 -47.85 17.10
C ARG A 11 -7.39 -46.42 17.23
N LEU A 12 -7.72 -45.53 16.27
CA LEU A 12 -7.23 -44.15 16.19
C LEU A 12 -8.19 -43.09 16.76
N ARG A 13 -9.48 -43.40 16.96
CA ARG A 13 -10.46 -42.41 17.44
C ARG A 13 -10.10 -41.75 18.77
N ARG A 14 -9.59 -42.53 19.74
CA ARG A 14 -9.23 -42.04 21.08
C ARG A 14 -7.98 -41.17 21.09
N PRO A 15 -6.86 -41.54 20.43
CA PRO A 15 -5.69 -40.65 20.35
C PRO A 15 -6.00 -39.39 19.55
N VAL A 16 -6.80 -39.48 18.48
CA VAL A 16 -7.24 -38.31 17.72
C VAL A 16 -8.13 -37.40 18.58
N ALA A 17 -9.07 -37.95 19.36
CA ALA A 17 -9.87 -37.17 20.29
C ALA A 17 -9.02 -36.47 21.36
N ALA A 18 -7.99 -37.13 21.90
CA ALA A 18 -7.05 -36.51 22.84
C ALA A 18 -6.25 -35.36 22.20
N MET A 19 -5.80 -35.50 20.94
CA MET A 19 -5.19 -34.39 20.22
C MET A 19 -6.16 -33.24 19.98
N ILE A 20 -7.41 -33.53 19.58
CA ILE A 20 -8.44 -32.51 19.37
C ILE A 20 -8.68 -31.73 20.67
N LEU A 21 -8.72 -32.41 21.83
CA LEU A 21 -8.88 -31.75 23.12
C LEU A 21 -7.69 -30.89 23.53
N GLY A 22 -6.47 -31.25 23.11
CA GLY A 22 -5.32 -30.38 23.28
C GLY A 22 -5.30 -29.20 22.30
N LEU A 23 -5.88 -29.34 21.10
CA LEU A 23 -5.87 -28.30 20.06
C LEU A 23 -7.04 -27.31 20.15
N LEU A 24 -8.22 -27.77 20.57
CA LEU A 24 -9.43 -26.95 20.73
C LEU A 24 -9.23 -25.69 21.58
N PRO A 25 -8.48 -25.73 22.70
CA PRO A 25 -8.19 -24.55 23.52
C PRO A 25 -7.55 -23.38 22.77
N PHE A 26 -6.90 -23.62 21.62
CA PHE A 26 -6.36 -22.53 20.79
C PHE A 26 -7.45 -21.70 20.11
N TRP A 27 -8.64 -22.28 19.91
CA TRP A 27 -9.76 -21.64 19.21
C TRP A 27 -10.90 -21.27 20.15
N LEU A 28 -11.07 -22.04 21.24
CA LEU A 28 -12.11 -21.83 22.24
C LEU A 28 -11.52 -21.12 23.45
N PHE A 29 -11.71 -19.80 23.51
CA PHE A 29 -11.38 -19.00 24.69
C PHE A 29 -12.63 -18.72 25.52
N LEU A 30 -12.66 -19.25 26.74
CA LEU A 30 -13.68 -18.98 27.76
C LEU A 30 -12.94 -18.67 29.06
N GLY A 31 -12.76 -17.39 29.34
CA GLY A 31 -11.77 -16.93 30.30
C GLY A 31 -11.76 -15.42 30.51
N THR A 32 -10.95 -14.96 31.47
CA THR A 32 -10.70 -13.53 31.72
C THR A 32 -9.38 -13.13 31.06
N SER A 33 -9.35 -11.98 30.41
CA SER A 33 -8.12 -11.32 29.99
C SER A 33 -7.95 -10.03 30.77
N GLN A 34 -6.76 -9.84 31.33
CA GLN A 34 -6.40 -8.63 32.06
C GLN A 34 -5.15 -8.05 31.42
N THR A 35 -5.32 -6.92 30.75
CA THR A 35 -4.24 -6.15 30.14
C THR A 35 -3.91 -4.96 31.04
N THR A 36 -2.63 -4.84 31.41
CA THR A 36 -2.13 -3.69 32.17
C THR A 36 -1.19 -2.89 31.29
N THR A 37 -1.52 -1.62 31.07
CA THR A 37 -0.69 -0.66 30.34
C THR A 37 -0.06 0.32 31.32
N VAL A 38 1.23 0.63 31.14
CA VAL A 38 1.93 1.71 31.85
C VAL A 38 2.51 2.64 30.80
N ASN A 39 2.15 3.92 30.85
CA ASN A 39 2.54 4.93 29.85
C ASN A 39 2.16 4.55 28.40
N GLY A 40 0.98 3.94 28.21
CA GLY A 40 0.52 3.50 26.89
C GLY A 40 1.25 2.27 26.31
N LYS A 41 2.27 1.73 27.01
CA LYS A 41 2.90 0.45 26.67
C LYS A 41 2.25 -0.68 27.46
N LEU A 42 1.88 -1.75 26.78
CA LEU A 42 1.38 -2.99 27.40
C LEU A 42 2.52 -3.64 28.18
N VAL A 43 2.42 -3.68 29.52
CA VAL A 43 3.45 -4.24 30.39
C VAL A 43 3.10 -5.65 30.85
N GLN A 44 1.79 -5.97 30.89
CA GLN A 44 1.32 -7.28 31.31
C GLN A 44 0.05 -7.64 30.54
N ASP A 45 0.06 -8.81 29.90
CA ASP A 45 -1.12 -9.43 29.29
C ASP A 45 -1.29 -10.81 29.94
N SER A 46 -2.32 -10.94 30.77
CA SER A 46 -2.63 -12.18 31.48
C SER A 46 -4.00 -12.66 31.04
N SER A 47 -4.04 -13.74 30.27
CA SER A 47 -5.28 -14.38 29.85
C SER A 47 -5.41 -15.78 30.46
N PHE A 48 -6.50 -16.06 31.16
CA PHE A 48 -6.75 -17.37 31.78
C PHE A 48 -7.91 -18.08 31.08
N ASN A 49 -7.62 -19.11 30.27
CA ASN A 49 -8.62 -19.90 29.54
C ASN A 49 -9.09 -21.13 30.36
N VAL A 50 -10.06 -20.93 31.27
CA VAL A 50 -10.57 -21.98 32.18
C VAL A 50 -11.02 -23.23 31.40
N LEU A 51 -11.77 -23.04 30.31
CA LEU A 51 -12.24 -24.14 29.48
C LEU A 51 -11.05 -24.86 28.82
N GLY A 52 -10.08 -24.09 28.32
CA GLY A 52 -8.86 -24.62 27.74
C GLY A 52 -8.08 -25.53 28.69
N LEU A 53 -7.99 -25.15 29.96
CA LEU A 53 -7.33 -25.94 31.00
C LEU A 53 -8.04 -27.28 31.24
N ILE A 54 -9.37 -27.26 31.37
CA ILE A 54 -10.17 -28.45 31.62
C ILE A 54 -10.04 -29.44 30.45
N LEU A 55 -10.12 -28.95 29.21
CA LEU A 55 -9.99 -29.79 28.02
C LEU A 55 -8.58 -30.39 27.90
N ALA A 56 -7.53 -29.60 28.17
CA ALA A 56 -6.15 -30.08 28.13
C ALA A 56 -5.88 -31.15 29.22
N ILE A 57 -6.41 -30.97 30.43
CA ILE A 57 -6.31 -31.97 31.50
C ILE A 57 -7.04 -33.27 31.10
N ALA A 58 -8.26 -33.17 30.57
CA ALA A 58 -9.01 -34.33 30.11
C ALA A 58 -8.29 -35.09 28.98
N GLY A 59 -7.72 -34.36 28.01
CA GLY A 59 -6.89 -34.92 26.95
C GLY A 59 -5.63 -35.61 27.48
N LEU A 60 -4.96 -35.01 28.46
CA LEU A 60 -3.77 -35.58 29.10
C LEU A 60 -4.08 -36.86 29.86
N VAL A 61 -5.15 -36.89 30.66
CA VAL A 61 -5.59 -38.09 31.38
C VAL A 61 -5.88 -39.23 30.41
N MET A 62 -6.52 -38.95 29.28
CA MET A 62 -6.76 -39.95 28.24
C MET A 62 -5.48 -40.45 27.60
N ALA A 63 -4.54 -39.55 27.25
CA ALA A 63 -3.25 -39.92 26.68
C ALA A 63 -2.43 -40.81 27.64
N VAL A 64 -2.36 -40.44 28.92
CA VAL A 64 -1.67 -41.23 29.96
C VAL A 64 -2.32 -42.59 30.15
N LYS A 65 -3.66 -42.66 30.23
CA LYS A 65 -4.38 -43.92 30.36
C LYS A 65 -4.11 -44.84 29.17
N MET A 66 -4.12 -44.28 27.97
CA MET A 66 -3.79 -45.04 26.76
C MET A 66 -2.36 -45.55 26.75
N LEU A 67 -1.37 -44.72 27.11
CA LEU A 67 0.03 -45.14 27.16
C LEU A 67 0.28 -46.21 28.23
N LYS A 68 -0.43 -46.16 29.36
CA LYS A 68 -0.38 -47.21 30.40
C LYS A 68 -0.99 -48.53 29.94
N GLN A 69 -2.02 -48.50 29.10
CA GLN A 69 -2.72 -49.69 28.59
C GLN A 69 -2.09 -50.25 27.30
N ASP A 70 -1.19 -49.51 26.65
CA ASP A 70 -0.61 -49.88 25.36
C ASP A 70 0.53 -50.90 25.53
N GLY A 71 0.21 -52.18 25.32
CA GLY A 71 1.16 -53.29 25.51
C GLY A 71 1.24 -53.82 26.95
N ALA A 72 0.27 -53.49 27.80
CA ALA A 72 0.14 -54.06 29.14
C ALA A 72 -0.38 -55.50 29.12
N TYR A 73 -0.12 -56.27 30.18
CA TYR A 73 -0.57 -57.66 30.31
C TYR A 73 -2.11 -57.75 30.27
N GLY A 74 -2.66 -58.50 29.30
CA GLY A 74 -4.12 -58.61 29.08
C GLY A 74 -4.73 -57.57 28.13
N GLU A 75 -3.94 -56.63 27.60
CA GLU A 75 -4.40 -55.59 26.68
C GLU A 75 -3.86 -55.78 25.24
N ALA A 76 -4.37 -54.98 24.31
CA ALA A 76 -3.96 -55.06 22.90
C ALA A 76 -2.44 -54.78 22.73
N PRO A 77 -1.75 -55.52 21.85
CA PRO A 77 -0.31 -55.37 21.64
C PRO A 77 0.04 -53.94 21.19
N ARG A 78 1.25 -53.51 21.60
CA ARG A 78 1.73 -52.15 21.33
C ARG A 78 1.73 -51.86 19.84
N TRP A 79 1.09 -50.77 19.45
CA TRP A 79 1.03 -50.35 18.06
C TRP A 79 1.59 -48.95 17.93
N TRP A 80 2.78 -48.87 17.32
CA TRP A 80 3.59 -47.66 17.22
C TRP A 80 2.83 -46.41 16.77
N PRO A 81 1.98 -46.43 15.73
CA PRO A 81 1.20 -45.25 15.35
C PRO A 81 0.28 -44.73 16.46
N ARG A 82 -0.37 -45.61 17.23
CA ARG A 82 -1.21 -45.21 18.38
C ARG A 82 -0.34 -44.67 19.51
N THR A 83 0.78 -45.31 19.82
CA THR A 83 1.71 -44.86 20.85
C THR A 83 2.23 -43.46 20.53
N VAL A 84 2.72 -43.23 19.30
CA VAL A 84 3.25 -41.94 18.84
C VAL A 84 2.19 -40.85 18.94
N LEU A 85 0.98 -41.10 18.44
CA LEU A 85 -0.11 -40.12 18.54
C LEU A 85 -0.52 -39.82 19.99
N ALA A 86 -0.52 -40.82 20.88
CA ALA A 86 -0.82 -40.60 22.29
C ALA A 86 0.28 -39.78 22.99
N VAL A 87 1.56 -40.01 22.66
CA VAL A 87 2.67 -39.18 23.15
C VAL A 87 2.55 -37.74 22.66
N LEU A 88 2.30 -37.53 21.36
CA LEU A 88 2.11 -36.20 20.79
C LEU A 88 0.91 -35.47 21.42
N ALA A 89 -0.21 -36.18 21.62
CA ALA A 89 -1.37 -35.64 22.32
C ALA A 89 -1.04 -35.23 23.76
N GLY A 90 -0.29 -36.06 24.49
CA GLY A 90 0.14 -35.76 25.86
C GLY A 90 1.04 -34.53 25.92
N LEU A 91 2.04 -34.43 25.05
CA LEU A 91 2.92 -33.26 24.96
C LEU A 91 2.15 -31.99 24.64
N LEU A 92 1.19 -32.08 23.70
CA LEU A 92 0.37 -30.94 23.30
C LEU A 92 -0.56 -30.48 24.43
N CYS A 93 -1.11 -31.41 25.22
CA CYS A 93 -1.90 -31.09 26.41
C CYS A 93 -1.05 -30.45 27.52
N VAL A 94 0.16 -30.96 27.79
CA VAL A 94 1.09 -30.35 28.75
C VAL A 94 1.48 -28.94 28.30
N PHE A 95 1.80 -28.79 27.01
CA PHE A 95 2.09 -27.49 26.43
C PHE A 95 0.91 -26.50 26.60
N GLN A 96 -0.33 -26.98 26.48
CA GLN A 96 -1.47 -26.12 26.69
C GLN A 96 -1.76 -25.77 28.15
N ILE A 97 -1.52 -26.71 29.07
CA ILE A 97 -1.60 -26.42 30.50
C ILE A 97 -0.59 -25.33 30.85
N GLY A 98 0.62 -25.41 30.30
CA GLY A 98 1.67 -24.40 30.48
C GLY A 98 1.26 -23.00 30.02
N GLN A 99 0.67 -22.89 28.82
CA GLN A 99 0.14 -21.63 28.31
C GLN A 99 -1.04 -21.10 29.13
N THR A 100 -1.99 -21.97 29.46
CA THR A 100 -3.22 -21.57 30.15
C THR A 100 -2.98 -21.18 31.60
N ALA A 101 -1.98 -21.78 32.26
CA ALA A 101 -1.56 -21.43 33.61
C ALA A 101 -0.72 -20.14 33.67
N GLY A 102 -0.40 -19.54 32.52
CA GLY A 102 0.37 -18.29 32.45
C GLY A 102 1.87 -18.46 32.68
N PHE A 103 2.41 -19.69 32.60
CA PHE A 103 3.85 -19.91 32.71
C PHE A 103 4.62 -19.33 31.50
N TYR A 104 3.97 -19.30 30.33
CA TYR A 104 4.47 -18.64 29.11
C TYR A 104 3.29 -18.32 28.19
N HIS A 105 3.43 -17.31 27.34
CA HIS A 105 2.43 -16.97 26.34
C HIS A 105 3.05 -17.13 24.95
N VAL A 106 2.56 -18.06 24.15
CA VAL A 106 3.04 -18.30 22.78
C VAL A 106 1.89 -18.08 21.82
N ASN A 107 1.95 -16.95 21.11
CA ASN A 107 1.06 -16.71 19.97
C ASN A 107 1.52 -17.62 18.83
N VAL A 108 0.86 -18.76 18.67
CA VAL A 108 1.22 -19.80 17.70
C VAL A 108 1.20 -19.26 16.27
N GLY A 109 0.27 -18.36 15.94
CA GLY A 109 0.22 -17.73 14.62
C GLY A 109 1.46 -16.87 14.32
N GLN A 110 1.87 -16.01 15.27
CA GLN A 110 3.09 -15.22 15.13
C GLN A 110 4.35 -16.10 15.16
N SER A 111 4.36 -17.16 15.98
CA SER A 111 5.49 -18.07 16.12
C SER A 111 5.70 -18.91 14.86
N ILE A 112 4.63 -19.41 14.24
CA ILE A 112 4.70 -20.11 12.95
C ILE A 112 5.19 -19.17 11.85
N ALA A 113 4.68 -17.94 11.79
CA ALA A 113 5.14 -16.95 10.81
C ALA A 113 6.63 -16.59 11.01
N GLN A 114 7.09 -16.46 12.26
CA GLN A 114 8.50 -16.25 12.61
C GLN A 114 9.39 -17.45 12.20
N TRP A 115 8.95 -18.66 12.49
CA TRP A 115 9.66 -19.88 12.12
C TRP A 115 9.71 -20.07 10.60
N GLN A 116 8.60 -19.84 9.91
CA GLN A 116 8.52 -19.87 8.46
C GLN A 116 9.46 -18.83 7.84
N ALA A 117 9.48 -17.60 8.36
CA ALA A 117 10.38 -16.56 7.88
C ALA A 117 11.86 -16.91 8.10
N LYS A 118 12.20 -17.55 9.22
CA LYS A 118 13.58 -18.00 9.49
C LYS A 118 14.02 -19.16 8.60
N LEU A 119 13.10 -20.08 8.27
CA LEU A 119 13.42 -21.29 7.51
C LEU A 119 13.33 -21.10 5.99
N LEU A 120 12.34 -20.35 5.51
CA LEU A 120 12.02 -20.18 4.09
C LEU A 120 12.26 -18.75 3.58
N GLY A 121 12.65 -17.83 4.47
CA GLY A 121 12.67 -16.39 4.18
C GLY A 121 11.29 -15.75 4.36
N PRO A 122 11.25 -14.40 4.47
CA PRO A 122 10.00 -13.67 4.54
C PRO A 122 9.18 -13.86 3.26
N SER A 123 7.85 -13.89 3.39
CA SER A 123 6.93 -13.98 2.25
C SER A 123 6.46 -12.61 1.81
N GLU A 124 6.04 -12.45 0.55
CA GLU A 124 5.41 -11.19 0.14
C GLU A 124 3.99 -11.08 0.72
N PRO A 125 3.58 -9.87 1.17
CA PRO A 125 2.18 -9.64 1.53
C PRO A 125 1.27 -9.89 0.32
N ARG A 126 0.06 -10.39 0.59
CA ARG A 126 -1.00 -10.57 -0.43
C ARG A 126 -1.97 -9.41 -0.37
N ALA A 127 -2.62 -9.13 -1.50
CA ALA A 127 -3.66 -8.12 -1.57
C ALA A 127 -4.83 -8.44 -0.63
N GLN A 128 -5.33 -7.45 0.12
CA GLN A 128 -6.43 -7.64 1.07
C GLN A 128 -7.60 -6.66 0.88
N ALA A 129 -7.37 -5.48 0.32
CA ALA A 129 -8.35 -4.39 0.22
C ALA A 129 -8.61 -3.89 -1.22
N LEU A 130 -7.94 -4.45 -2.24
CA LEU A 130 -8.13 -4.09 -3.65
C LEU A 130 -9.61 -4.19 -4.04
N ALA A 131 -10.23 -3.05 -4.31
CA ALA A 131 -11.55 -3.00 -4.92
C ALA A 131 -11.39 -3.38 -6.40
N ALA A 132 -11.72 -4.62 -6.75
CA ALA A 132 -11.47 -5.20 -8.09
C ALA A 132 -11.89 -4.29 -9.27
N GLU A 133 -12.97 -3.51 -9.11
CA GLU A 133 -13.43 -2.55 -10.13
C GLU A 133 -12.51 -1.33 -10.29
N LEU A 134 -11.92 -0.81 -9.21
CA LEU A 134 -10.97 0.29 -9.27
C LEU A 134 -9.69 -0.14 -10.00
N ASP A 135 -9.24 -1.36 -9.75
CA ASP A 135 -8.06 -1.93 -10.41
C ASP A 135 -8.33 -2.22 -11.87
N LYS A 136 -9.53 -2.70 -12.22
CA LYS A 136 -9.95 -2.89 -13.62
C LYS A 136 -9.94 -1.56 -14.38
N ALA A 137 -10.51 -0.50 -13.81
CA ALA A 137 -10.49 0.83 -14.43
C ALA A 137 -9.08 1.41 -14.52
N MET A 138 -8.21 1.16 -13.54
CA MET A 138 -6.81 1.58 -13.57
C MET A 138 -6.01 0.81 -14.64
N HIS A 139 -6.18 -0.50 -14.71
CA HIS A 139 -5.53 -1.35 -15.73
C HIS A 139 -5.95 -0.93 -17.14
N ALA A 140 -7.25 -0.70 -17.37
CA ALA A 140 -7.74 -0.24 -18.67
C ALA A 140 -7.11 1.10 -19.08
N ARG A 141 -7.03 2.07 -18.16
CA ARG A 141 -6.35 3.35 -18.40
C ARG A 141 -4.86 3.17 -18.67
N THR A 142 -4.19 2.33 -17.89
CA THR A 142 -2.76 2.04 -18.05
C THR A 142 -2.50 1.40 -19.42
N GLN A 143 -3.31 0.44 -19.83
CA GLN A 143 -3.20 -0.20 -21.13
C GLN A 143 -3.46 0.78 -22.29
N GLN A 144 -4.52 1.60 -22.19
CA GLN A 144 -4.82 2.62 -23.19
C GLN A 144 -3.69 3.65 -23.32
N ARG A 145 -3.14 4.10 -22.19
CA ARG A 145 -2.01 5.04 -22.18
C ARG A 145 -0.75 4.40 -22.76
N ALA A 146 -0.40 3.20 -22.30
CA ALA A 146 0.78 2.48 -22.77
C ALA A 146 0.73 2.15 -24.27
N ALA A 147 -0.46 2.03 -24.86
CA ALA A 147 -0.65 1.86 -26.30
C ALA A 147 -0.48 3.16 -27.12
N SER A 148 -0.71 4.34 -26.52
CA SER A 148 -0.84 5.61 -27.24
C SER A 148 0.33 6.57 -27.09
N VAL A 149 1.03 6.57 -25.95
CA VAL A 149 2.14 7.50 -25.70
C VAL A 149 3.40 7.10 -26.48
N ASP A 150 4.31 8.05 -26.70
CA ASP A 150 5.60 7.78 -27.33
C ASP A 150 6.56 6.97 -26.43
N GLN A 151 7.69 6.55 -27.00
CA GLN A 151 8.67 5.71 -26.31
C GLN A 151 9.28 6.38 -25.06
N VAL A 152 9.51 7.70 -25.10
CA VAL A 152 10.12 8.45 -23.99
C VAL A 152 9.13 8.56 -22.84
N LEU A 153 7.88 8.94 -23.14
CA LEU A 153 6.82 9.03 -22.13
C LEU A 153 6.48 7.67 -21.53
N LEU A 154 6.46 6.59 -22.33
CA LEU A 154 6.24 5.25 -21.79
C LEU A 154 7.39 4.80 -20.87
N ARG A 155 8.64 5.12 -21.21
CA ARG A 155 9.79 4.86 -20.33
C ARG A 155 9.65 5.64 -19.02
N ASP A 156 9.24 6.91 -19.09
CA ASP A 156 9.04 7.74 -17.90
C ASP A 156 7.90 7.19 -17.01
N ASP A 157 6.82 6.69 -17.60
CA ASP A 157 5.74 6.00 -16.88
C ASP A 157 6.26 4.71 -16.19
N ILE A 158 7.08 3.91 -16.86
CA ILE A 158 7.72 2.70 -16.30
C ILE A 158 8.62 3.08 -15.11
N ALA A 159 9.46 4.10 -15.27
CA ALA A 159 10.34 4.58 -14.21
C ALA A 159 9.54 5.11 -13.00
N THR A 160 8.39 5.76 -13.26
CA THR A 160 7.46 6.22 -12.22
C THR A 160 6.86 5.05 -11.45
N SER A 161 6.34 4.03 -12.14
CA SER A 161 5.79 2.82 -11.49
C SER A 161 6.85 2.10 -10.65
N LEU A 162 8.05 1.92 -11.21
CA LEU A 162 9.16 1.27 -10.49
C LEU A 162 9.59 2.07 -9.25
N ALA A 163 9.70 3.40 -9.36
CA ALA A 163 10.06 4.26 -8.24
C ALA A 163 9.02 4.19 -7.11
N ARG A 164 7.73 4.06 -7.42
CA ARG A 164 6.68 3.87 -6.41
C ARG A 164 6.76 2.52 -5.73
N ILE A 165 6.98 1.45 -6.49
CA ILE A 165 7.19 0.11 -5.94
C ILE A 165 8.37 0.13 -4.97
N HIS A 166 9.49 0.75 -5.37
CA HIS A 166 10.69 0.85 -4.54
C HIS A 166 10.47 1.70 -3.29
N ALA A 167 9.80 2.85 -3.43
CA ALA A 167 9.49 3.73 -2.32
C ALA A 167 8.51 3.10 -1.32
N ASN A 168 7.35 2.62 -1.79
CA ASN A 168 6.32 1.99 -0.96
C ASN A 168 6.79 0.65 -0.38
N GLY A 169 7.48 -0.18 -1.18
CA GLY A 169 8.05 -1.46 -0.73
C GLY A 169 9.13 -1.28 0.33
N THR A 170 10.00 -0.27 0.17
CA THR A 170 10.99 0.09 1.19
C THR A 170 10.32 0.56 2.47
N LEU A 171 9.32 1.43 2.36
CA LEU A 171 8.57 1.92 3.50
C LEU A 171 7.88 0.79 4.28
N PHE A 172 7.24 -0.13 3.57
CA PHE A 172 6.62 -1.32 4.15
C PHE A 172 7.66 -2.21 4.85
N ASN A 173 8.80 -2.46 4.20
CA ASN A 173 9.86 -3.30 4.76
C ASN A 173 10.46 -2.69 6.04
N LEU A 174 10.71 -1.38 6.05
CA LEU A 174 11.18 -0.65 7.24
C LEU A 174 10.16 -0.70 8.38
N TYR A 175 8.87 -0.53 8.08
CA TYR A 175 7.80 -0.67 9.08
C TYR A 175 7.75 -2.09 9.64
N ALA A 176 7.78 -3.09 8.77
CA ALA A 176 7.68 -4.49 9.19
C ALA A 176 8.94 -4.95 9.95
N GLU A 177 10.08 -4.29 9.77
CA GLU A 177 11.28 -4.46 10.59
C GLU A 177 11.13 -3.77 11.95
N ALA A 178 10.83 -2.47 11.96
CA ALA A 178 10.69 -1.68 13.19
C ALA A 178 9.59 -2.22 14.12
N CYS A 179 8.49 -2.72 13.58
CA CYS A 179 7.34 -3.23 14.32
C CYS A 179 7.37 -4.74 14.55
N ASN A 180 8.53 -5.40 14.40
CA ASN A 180 8.72 -6.84 14.65
C ASN A 180 7.69 -7.73 13.94
N ASN A 181 7.45 -7.46 12.65
CA ASN A 181 6.60 -8.30 11.80
C ASN A 181 7.47 -9.09 10.79
N PRO A 182 8.18 -10.15 11.21
CA PRO A 182 9.20 -10.81 10.38
C PRO A 182 8.63 -11.65 9.23
N GLY A 183 7.31 -11.92 9.20
CA GLY A 183 6.70 -12.84 8.23
C GLY A 183 6.51 -12.26 6.83
N LYS A 184 6.51 -10.93 6.68
CA LYS A 184 6.13 -10.24 5.44
C LYS A 184 7.16 -9.21 5.00
N ARG A 185 7.71 -9.35 3.80
CA ARG A 185 8.60 -8.38 3.15
C ARG A 185 8.34 -8.35 1.65
N PHE A 186 8.42 -7.18 1.04
CA PHE A 186 8.48 -7.05 -0.41
C PHE A 186 9.90 -7.26 -0.91
N VAL A 187 10.04 -7.99 -2.01
CA VAL A 187 11.27 -8.07 -2.79
C VAL A 187 11.24 -6.97 -3.84
N LEU A 188 12.15 -5.99 -3.78
CA LEU A 188 12.10 -4.87 -4.73
C LEU A 188 12.42 -5.36 -6.15
N ASP A 189 11.55 -5.03 -7.10
CA ASP A 189 11.69 -5.45 -8.50
C ASP A 189 12.97 -4.90 -9.12
N ALA A 190 13.67 -5.71 -9.91
CA ALA A 190 14.84 -5.26 -10.65
C ALA A 190 14.45 -4.21 -11.70
N ALA A 191 15.30 -3.20 -11.88
CA ALA A 191 15.09 -2.20 -12.92
C ALA A 191 15.13 -2.85 -14.31
N PRO A 192 14.08 -2.69 -15.15
CA PRO A 192 14.10 -3.18 -16.53
C PRO A 192 15.27 -2.61 -17.32
N ALA A 193 15.86 -3.42 -18.22
CA ALA A 193 17.03 -3.03 -19.02
C ALA A 193 16.80 -1.81 -19.94
N LEU A 194 15.53 -1.49 -20.25
CA LEU A 194 15.13 -0.31 -21.01
C LEU A 194 15.33 1.01 -20.26
N LEU A 195 15.53 0.98 -18.94
CA LEU A 195 15.73 2.16 -18.11
C LEU A 195 17.19 2.65 -18.17
N THR A 196 17.33 3.97 -18.29
CA THR A 196 18.63 4.66 -18.29
C THR A 196 19.18 4.82 -16.87
N ASP A 197 20.43 5.26 -16.72
CA ASP A 197 21.02 5.51 -15.40
C ASP A 197 20.37 6.70 -14.68
N ASP A 198 19.84 7.69 -15.42
CA ASP A 198 19.03 8.77 -14.85
C ASP A 198 17.72 8.23 -14.26
N ASP A 199 17.09 7.26 -14.94
CA ASP A 199 15.86 6.62 -14.44
C ASP A 199 16.15 5.78 -13.20
N LYS A 200 17.28 5.08 -13.15
CA LYS A 200 17.71 4.34 -11.95
C LYS A 200 18.03 5.30 -10.81
N THR A 201 18.65 6.44 -11.09
CA THR A 201 18.89 7.50 -10.10
C THR A 201 17.57 8.02 -9.55
N TYR A 202 16.56 8.17 -10.40
CA TYR A 202 15.21 8.55 -9.99
C TYR A 202 14.52 7.54 -9.08
N VAL A 203 14.60 6.26 -9.42
CA VAL A 203 14.08 5.18 -8.57
C VAL A 203 14.80 5.15 -7.21
N ASN A 204 16.13 5.23 -7.22
CA ASN A 204 16.95 5.25 -6.00
C ASN A 204 16.64 6.46 -5.13
N LYS A 205 16.43 7.65 -5.73
CA LYS A 205 16.10 8.85 -4.98
C LYS A 205 14.74 8.74 -4.31
N ALA A 206 13.74 8.20 -5.00
CA ALA A 206 12.42 7.93 -4.43
C ALA A 206 12.52 6.96 -3.24
N GLN A 207 13.33 5.91 -3.37
CA GLN A 207 13.61 4.98 -2.29
C GLN A 207 14.23 5.66 -1.06
N GLN A 208 15.25 6.50 -1.27
CA GLN A 208 15.91 7.26 -0.21
C GLN A 208 14.96 8.23 0.50
N LEU A 209 14.10 8.92 -0.26
CA LEU A 209 13.10 9.83 0.30
C LEU A 209 12.09 9.08 1.17
N ALA A 210 11.61 7.93 0.70
CA ALA A 210 10.69 7.09 1.48
C ALA A 210 11.32 6.55 2.77
N ALA A 211 12.62 6.25 2.77
CA ALA A 211 13.34 5.81 3.96
C ALA A 211 13.62 6.95 4.96
N ARG A 212 13.61 8.21 4.50
CA ARG A 212 14.05 9.36 5.30
C ARG A 212 13.17 9.54 6.54
N ASN A 213 13.77 9.35 7.71
CA ASN A 213 13.13 9.47 9.03
C ASN A 213 11.88 8.57 9.19
N ALA A 214 11.75 7.51 8.39
CA ALA A 214 10.56 6.67 8.40
C ALA A 214 10.42 5.92 9.73
N THR A 215 11.54 5.37 10.24
CA THR A 215 11.58 4.59 11.48
C THR A 215 11.20 5.41 12.71
N GLU A 216 11.53 6.70 12.73
CA GLU A 216 11.18 7.64 13.80
C GLU A 216 9.67 7.94 13.86
N ARG A 217 8.95 7.67 12.76
CA ARG A 217 7.54 8.02 12.59
C ARG A 217 6.59 6.84 12.72
N PHE A 218 7.09 5.61 12.87
CA PHE A 218 6.22 4.43 12.96
C PHE A 218 5.57 4.30 14.33
N ASP A 219 4.25 4.39 14.37
CA ASP A 219 3.46 3.92 15.51
C ASP A 219 3.08 2.44 15.31
N CYS A 220 3.84 1.55 15.93
CA CYS A 220 3.59 0.10 15.87
C CYS A 220 2.35 -0.37 16.68
N ASN A 221 1.88 0.46 17.62
CA ASN A 221 0.75 0.12 18.47
C ASN A 221 -0.58 0.54 17.85
N SER A 222 -0.55 1.50 16.92
CA SER A 222 -1.68 1.95 16.13
C SER A 222 -2.35 0.85 15.29
N PRO A 223 -3.64 0.56 15.50
CA PRO A 223 -4.42 -0.28 14.59
C PRO A 223 -4.57 0.35 13.20
N GLN A 224 -4.73 1.67 13.11
CA GLN A 224 -4.93 2.39 11.84
C GLN A 224 -3.66 2.42 10.99
N VAL A 225 -2.49 2.65 11.58
CA VAL A 225 -1.21 2.58 10.86
C VAL A 225 -0.95 1.15 10.40
N ARG A 226 -1.27 0.15 11.24
CA ARG A 226 -1.18 -1.27 10.85
C ARG A 226 -2.09 -1.62 9.68
N ASP A 227 -3.34 -1.15 9.69
CA ASP A 227 -4.30 -1.31 8.59
C ASP A 227 -3.78 -0.63 7.32
N PHE A 228 -3.34 0.63 7.42
CA PHE A 228 -2.75 1.36 6.31
C PHE A 228 -1.56 0.60 5.70
N MET A 229 -0.61 0.18 6.51
CA MET A 229 0.58 -0.54 6.05
C MET A 229 0.23 -1.89 5.42
N SER A 230 -0.59 -2.68 6.10
CA SER A 230 -0.87 -4.07 5.69
C SER A 230 -1.83 -4.18 4.52
N ASN A 231 -2.77 -3.24 4.40
CA ASN A 231 -3.90 -3.36 3.49
C ASN A 231 -3.91 -2.26 2.41
N TRP A 232 -3.37 -1.08 2.66
CA TRP A 232 -3.39 0.01 1.67
C TRP A 232 -2.05 0.17 0.97
N LEU A 233 -0.96 0.27 1.73
CA LEU A 233 0.38 0.40 1.17
C LEU A 233 0.81 -0.88 0.45
N ALA A 234 0.55 -2.06 1.03
CA ALA A 234 0.85 -3.33 0.38
C ALA A 234 0.08 -3.49 -0.94
N ASP A 235 -1.19 -3.12 -0.93
CA ASP A 235 -2.06 -3.14 -2.10
C ASP A 235 -1.60 -2.15 -3.19
N ASP A 236 -1.13 -0.96 -2.81
CA ASP A 236 -0.54 0.00 -3.75
C ASP A 236 0.71 -0.56 -4.42
N VAL A 237 1.60 -1.25 -3.69
CA VAL A 237 2.79 -1.92 -4.28
C VAL A 237 2.37 -2.99 -5.29
N LEU A 238 1.40 -3.84 -4.94
CA LEU A 238 0.92 -4.91 -5.81
C LEU A 238 0.23 -4.36 -7.07
N ARG A 239 -0.54 -3.28 -6.94
CA ARG A 239 -1.16 -2.57 -8.07
C ARG A 239 -0.10 -1.94 -8.98
N ASP A 240 0.89 -1.26 -8.41
CA ASP A 240 1.95 -0.62 -9.18
C ASP A 240 2.79 -1.66 -9.93
N ARG A 241 3.01 -2.86 -9.36
CA ARG A 241 3.65 -4.00 -10.07
C ARG A 241 2.82 -4.50 -11.24
N ALA A 242 1.50 -4.62 -11.08
CA ALA A 242 0.63 -5.01 -12.19
C ALA A 242 0.68 -3.98 -13.33
N ASN A 243 0.68 -2.69 -13.00
CA ASN A 243 0.85 -1.61 -13.97
C ASN A 243 2.23 -1.65 -14.64
N LEU A 244 3.30 -1.87 -13.86
CA LEU A 244 4.66 -1.99 -14.38
C LEU A 244 4.77 -3.13 -15.40
N ALA A 245 4.14 -4.28 -15.13
CA ALA A 245 4.12 -5.42 -16.05
C ALA A 245 3.42 -5.06 -17.36
N LEU A 246 2.26 -4.39 -17.30
CA LEU A 246 1.53 -3.93 -18.49
C LEU A 246 2.33 -2.92 -19.32
N GLN A 247 2.91 -1.91 -18.66
CA GLN A 247 3.70 -0.87 -19.31
C GLN A 247 4.95 -1.46 -19.97
N THR A 248 5.66 -2.36 -19.27
CA THR A 248 6.88 -3.01 -19.78
C THR A 248 6.55 -3.95 -20.96
N ALA A 249 5.44 -4.70 -20.88
CA ALA A 249 4.99 -5.54 -21.98
C ALA A 249 4.66 -4.70 -23.23
N ALA A 250 3.87 -3.64 -23.07
CA ALA A 250 3.54 -2.72 -24.16
C ALA A 250 4.78 -2.03 -24.74
N TYR A 251 5.75 -1.65 -23.91
CA TYR A 251 7.02 -1.08 -24.37
C TYR A 251 7.79 -2.08 -25.24
N ARG A 252 7.95 -3.32 -24.77
CA ARG A 252 8.66 -4.37 -25.51
C ARG A 252 7.98 -4.72 -26.82
N GLU A 253 6.66 -4.82 -26.81
CA GLU A 253 5.86 -5.09 -28.02
C GLU A 253 6.06 -3.99 -29.08
N ARG A 254 6.09 -2.72 -28.66
CA ARG A 254 6.13 -1.57 -29.58
C ARG A 254 7.55 -1.16 -29.98
N PHE A 255 8.53 -1.34 -29.09
CA PHE A 255 9.87 -0.76 -29.22
C PHE A 255 11.02 -1.75 -28.97
N GLY A 256 10.72 -3.01 -28.61
CA GLY A 256 11.71 -4.00 -28.19
C GLY A 256 12.35 -3.67 -26.83
N ASP A 257 13.54 -4.18 -26.57
CA ASP A 257 14.30 -3.92 -25.33
C ASP A 257 15.29 -2.74 -25.46
N LYS A 258 15.18 -1.93 -26.52
CA LYS A 258 16.08 -0.80 -26.73
C LYS A 258 15.78 0.33 -25.74
N PRO A 259 16.80 0.98 -25.15
CA PRO A 259 16.60 2.19 -24.36
C PRO A 259 15.91 3.27 -25.21
N ALA A 260 15.00 4.03 -24.60
CA ALA A 260 14.40 5.17 -25.29
C ALA A 260 15.48 6.22 -25.59
N PRO A 261 15.37 6.97 -26.71
CA PRO A 261 16.27 8.09 -26.97
C PRO A 261 16.20 9.13 -25.85
N ALA A 262 17.19 10.02 -25.81
CA ALA A 262 17.10 11.22 -24.97
C ALA A 262 15.84 12.01 -25.37
N GLY A 263 15.06 12.44 -24.37
CA GLY A 263 13.90 13.29 -24.60
C GLY A 263 14.32 14.61 -25.25
N LYS A 264 13.61 15.02 -26.31
CA LYS A 264 13.81 16.31 -26.98
C LYS A 264 12.69 17.25 -26.59
N ASP A 265 12.72 17.73 -25.35
CA ASP A 265 11.58 18.43 -24.79
C ASP A 265 11.84 19.94 -24.73
N ALA A 266 11.20 20.65 -25.64
CA ALA A 266 11.15 22.10 -25.55
C ALA A 266 10.26 22.51 -24.37
N LEU A 267 10.77 23.36 -23.49
CA LEU A 267 10.03 23.93 -22.36
C LEU A 267 9.09 25.05 -22.86
N VAL A 268 8.06 24.66 -23.61
CA VAL A 268 7.12 25.58 -24.25
C VAL A 268 5.68 25.37 -23.76
N THR A 269 4.95 26.47 -23.64
CA THR A 269 3.51 26.47 -23.33
C THR A 269 2.73 26.56 -24.65
N ASN A 270 1.84 25.60 -24.87
CA ASN A 270 1.03 25.48 -26.09
C ASN A 270 -0.45 25.34 -25.75
N GLY A 271 -1.31 25.95 -26.56
CA GLY A 271 -2.77 25.78 -26.47
C GLY A 271 -3.50 26.57 -25.38
N LEU A 272 -2.77 27.34 -24.55
CA LEU A 272 -3.38 28.17 -23.50
C LEU A 272 -3.95 29.48 -24.08
N GLY A 273 -3.14 30.20 -24.87
CA GLY A 273 -3.55 31.44 -25.55
C GLY A 273 -3.78 32.66 -24.63
N ILE A 274 -3.63 32.49 -23.32
CA ILE A 274 -3.84 33.49 -22.27
C ILE A 274 -2.68 33.48 -21.28
N TRP A 275 -2.51 34.58 -20.54
CA TRP A 275 -1.41 34.80 -19.61
C TRP A 275 -1.91 35.28 -18.25
N LEU A 276 -1.07 35.10 -17.22
CA LEU A 276 -1.29 35.77 -15.94
C LEU A 276 -1.23 37.29 -16.16
N GLY A 277 -2.16 38.03 -15.56
CA GLY A 277 -2.31 39.48 -15.73
C GLY A 277 -3.24 39.91 -16.86
N ASP A 278 -3.65 39.01 -17.76
CA ASP A 278 -4.62 39.34 -18.82
C ASP A 278 -5.94 39.84 -18.21
N THR A 279 -6.56 40.82 -18.87
CA THR A 279 -7.89 41.32 -18.52
C THR A 279 -8.99 40.36 -18.98
N ILE A 280 -10.19 40.49 -18.42
CA ILE A 280 -11.37 39.72 -18.85
C ILE A 280 -11.59 39.80 -20.37
N SER A 281 -11.47 41.00 -20.95
CA SER A 281 -11.67 41.21 -22.40
C SER A 281 -10.60 40.52 -23.25
N GLN A 282 -9.33 40.55 -22.81
CA GLN A 282 -8.25 39.82 -23.49
C GLN A 282 -8.49 38.31 -23.44
N VAL A 283 -8.92 37.78 -22.30
CA VAL A 283 -9.28 36.35 -22.15
C VAL A 283 -10.45 35.98 -23.05
N GLN A 284 -11.54 36.76 -23.05
CA GLN A 284 -12.72 36.51 -23.88
C GLN A 284 -12.35 36.50 -25.37
N THR A 285 -11.48 37.42 -25.79
CA THR A 285 -10.96 37.50 -27.16
C THR A 285 -10.10 36.28 -27.51
N ALA A 286 -9.12 35.96 -26.67
CA ALA A 286 -8.17 34.87 -26.91
C ALA A 286 -8.84 33.49 -26.90
N LEU A 287 -9.85 33.31 -26.05
CA LEU A 287 -10.59 32.06 -25.93
C LEU A 287 -11.83 32.03 -26.84
N GLY A 288 -12.21 33.13 -27.48
CA GLY A 288 -13.42 33.22 -28.31
C GLY A 288 -14.70 32.92 -27.50
N THR A 289 -14.77 33.35 -26.25
CA THR A 289 -15.91 33.11 -25.35
C THR A 289 -16.61 34.40 -24.98
N GLN A 290 -17.93 34.33 -24.80
CA GLN A 290 -18.77 35.42 -24.27
C GLN A 290 -19.19 35.18 -22.81
N SER A 291 -18.69 34.12 -22.19
CA SER A 291 -19.00 33.80 -20.80
C SER A 291 -18.43 34.88 -19.87
N GLU A 292 -19.29 35.38 -18.98
CA GLU A 292 -18.91 36.34 -17.96
C GLU A 292 -18.38 35.62 -16.69
N PRO A 293 -17.29 36.12 -16.07
CA PRO A 293 -16.82 35.59 -14.80
C PRO A 293 -17.86 35.77 -13.68
N VAL A 294 -18.05 34.73 -12.87
CA VAL A 294 -18.95 34.74 -11.70
C VAL A 294 -18.17 35.01 -10.43
N ALA A 295 -18.79 35.62 -9.41
CA ALA A 295 -18.12 35.83 -8.13
C ALA A 295 -17.63 34.51 -7.53
N ALA A 296 -16.35 34.42 -7.20
CA ALA A 296 -15.79 33.31 -6.44
C ALA A 296 -16.16 33.50 -4.96
N ALA A 297 -16.39 32.41 -4.23
CA ALA A 297 -16.81 32.43 -2.82
C ALA A 297 -15.82 33.10 -1.84
N SER A 298 -14.70 33.67 -2.32
CA SER A 298 -13.67 34.29 -1.48
C SER A 298 -13.16 35.63 -2.03
N SER A 299 -13.02 36.62 -1.13
CA SER A 299 -12.16 37.82 -1.26
C SER A 299 -12.34 38.73 -2.50
N GLY A 300 -13.52 38.77 -3.12
CA GLY A 300 -13.78 39.66 -4.26
C GLY A 300 -13.13 39.21 -5.58
N TYR A 301 -12.70 37.95 -5.67
CA TYR A 301 -12.22 37.36 -6.92
C TYR A 301 -13.40 36.92 -7.78
N TYR A 302 -13.18 36.87 -9.09
CA TYR A 302 -14.14 36.36 -10.07
C TYR A 302 -13.59 35.10 -10.72
N ARG A 303 -14.44 34.14 -11.04
CA ARG A 303 -14.09 32.85 -11.63
C ARG A 303 -14.77 32.70 -12.99
N LEU A 304 -13.98 32.34 -14.00
CA LEU A 304 -14.49 31.84 -15.28
C LEU A 304 -14.10 30.37 -15.40
N ASP A 305 -15.08 29.47 -15.46
CA ASP A 305 -14.86 28.03 -15.62
C ASP A 305 -15.36 27.61 -17.01
N LEU A 306 -14.48 26.97 -17.78
CA LEU A 306 -14.70 26.47 -19.14
C LEU A 306 -14.43 24.96 -19.14
N PRO A 307 -15.31 24.15 -18.53
CA PRO A 307 -15.09 22.73 -18.29
C PRO A 307 -14.92 21.92 -19.58
N GLU A 308 -15.58 22.32 -20.67
CA GLU A 308 -15.47 21.70 -21.99
C GLU A 308 -14.07 21.84 -22.61
N ARG A 309 -13.30 22.84 -22.16
CA ARG A 309 -11.89 23.05 -22.54
C ARG A 309 -10.92 22.61 -21.46
N GLY A 310 -11.43 22.31 -20.26
CA GLY A 310 -10.63 21.98 -19.09
C GLY A 310 -9.82 23.16 -18.57
N ILE A 311 -10.35 24.39 -18.68
CA ILE A 311 -9.67 25.63 -18.25
C ILE A 311 -10.53 26.33 -17.21
N GLU A 312 -9.94 26.69 -16.07
CA GLU A 312 -10.55 27.56 -15.06
C GLU A 312 -9.62 28.75 -14.79
N LEU A 313 -10.20 29.94 -14.72
CA LEU A 313 -9.50 31.19 -14.48
C LEU A 313 -10.04 31.85 -13.23
N LEU A 314 -9.13 32.36 -12.41
CA LEU A 314 -9.46 33.23 -11.30
C LEU A 314 -8.93 34.63 -11.59
N PHE A 315 -9.82 35.61 -11.61
CA PHE A 315 -9.51 37.02 -11.76
C PHE A 315 -9.46 37.70 -10.39
N SER A 316 -8.44 38.52 -10.20
CA SER A 316 -8.31 39.43 -9.06
C SER A 316 -9.45 40.46 -9.01
N PRO A 317 -9.65 41.16 -7.89
CA PRO A 317 -10.65 42.23 -7.78
C PRO A 317 -10.49 43.35 -8.81
N VAL A 318 -9.30 43.52 -9.40
CA VAL A 318 -9.03 44.51 -10.47
C VAL A 318 -9.30 43.97 -11.87
N GLY A 319 -9.90 42.77 -12.00
CA GLY A 319 -10.30 42.20 -13.29
C GLY A 319 -9.16 41.58 -14.11
N GLN A 320 -8.03 41.25 -13.48
CA GLN A 320 -6.88 40.61 -14.12
C GLN A 320 -6.70 39.16 -13.69
N VAL A 321 -6.30 38.27 -14.60
CA VAL A 321 -6.04 36.85 -14.32
C VAL A 321 -4.96 36.69 -13.25
N ALA A 322 -5.36 36.19 -12.09
CA ALA A 322 -4.47 35.89 -10.96
C ALA A 322 -4.03 34.42 -10.94
N SER A 323 -4.88 33.53 -11.48
CA SER A 323 -4.62 32.09 -11.56
C SER A 323 -5.21 31.49 -12.84
N ILE A 324 -4.50 30.54 -13.43
CA ILE A 324 -4.95 29.70 -14.54
C ILE A 324 -4.83 28.25 -14.10
N THR A 325 -5.92 27.50 -14.14
CA THR A 325 -5.96 26.07 -13.80
C THR A 325 -6.35 25.30 -15.04
N VAL A 326 -5.58 24.26 -15.40
CA VAL A 326 -5.91 23.37 -16.51
C VAL A 326 -6.01 21.91 -16.04
N ARG A 327 -6.98 21.19 -16.59
CA ARG A 327 -7.32 19.78 -16.30
C ARG A 327 -7.87 19.11 -17.55
N ALA A 328 -8.07 17.79 -17.52
CA ALA A 328 -8.76 17.12 -18.61
C ALA A 328 -10.13 17.81 -18.89
N PRO A 329 -10.50 18.06 -20.17
CA PRO A 329 -9.92 17.53 -21.41
C PRO A 329 -8.83 18.39 -22.07
N PHE A 330 -8.21 19.37 -21.40
CA PHE A 330 -7.17 20.23 -21.98
C PHE A 330 -6.06 19.43 -22.69
N LYS A 331 -5.79 19.78 -23.96
CA LYS A 331 -4.84 19.06 -24.82
C LYS A 331 -3.49 19.76 -25.02
N GLY A 332 -3.37 20.99 -24.50
CA GLY A 332 -2.15 21.78 -24.59
C GLY A 332 -1.08 21.32 -23.61
N SER A 333 -0.03 22.14 -23.49
CA SER A 333 1.06 21.94 -22.53
C SER A 333 1.41 23.24 -21.82
N ILE A 334 1.91 23.14 -20.60
CA ILE A 334 2.46 24.26 -19.82
C ILE A 334 3.90 23.90 -19.49
N VAL A 335 4.87 24.71 -19.96
CA VAL A 335 6.32 24.41 -19.84
C VAL A 335 6.68 22.96 -20.24
N GLY A 336 6.09 22.49 -21.34
CA GLY A 336 6.26 21.12 -21.85
C GLY A 336 5.42 20.05 -21.15
N LEU A 337 4.84 20.32 -19.98
CA LEU A 337 4.02 19.36 -19.22
C LEU A 337 2.58 19.31 -19.73
N LYS A 338 2.02 18.11 -19.78
CA LYS A 338 0.64 17.81 -20.18
C LYS A 338 -0.12 17.11 -19.06
N ILE A 339 -1.45 17.22 -19.12
CA ILE A 339 -2.32 16.38 -18.28
C ILE A 339 -2.07 14.91 -18.61
N GLY A 340 -1.85 14.12 -17.56
CA GLY A 340 -1.50 12.70 -17.62
C GLY A 340 0.00 12.42 -17.59
N ASP A 341 0.88 13.42 -17.70
CA ASP A 341 2.33 13.19 -17.60
C ASP A 341 2.70 12.63 -16.21
N SER A 342 3.70 11.76 -16.17
CA SER A 342 4.11 11.10 -14.93
C SER A 342 5.09 11.96 -14.13
N ARG A 343 5.26 11.64 -12.84
CA ARG A 343 6.27 12.28 -11.97
C ARG A 343 7.68 12.24 -12.58
N ARG A 344 8.05 11.16 -13.27
CA ARG A 344 9.34 11.11 -13.98
C ARG A 344 9.43 12.14 -15.11
N THR A 345 8.37 12.36 -15.88
CA THR A 345 8.31 13.44 -16.88
C THR A 345 8.53 14.80 -16.21
N VAL A 346 7.87 15.06 -15.08
CA VAL A 346 8.08 16.30 -14.30
C VAL A 346 9.54 16.45 -13.87
N ASN A 347 10.12 15.39 -13.31
CA ASN A 347 11.53 15.38 -12.89
C ASN A 347 12.48 15.63 -14.07
N ARG A 348 12.21 15.05 -15.25
CA ARG A 348 13.02 15.24 -16.44
C ARG A 348 12.97 16.67 -16.97
N LEU A 349 11.78 17.29 -17.01
CA LEU A 349 11.60 18.63 -17.57
C LEU A 349 12.01 19.75 -16.62
N LEU A 350 11.65 19.62 -15.34
CA LEU A 350 11.73 20.72 -14.39
C LEU A 350 12.66 20.44 -13.19
N GLY A 351 13.33 19.29 -13.14
CA GLY A 351 14.06 18.83 -11.95
C GLY A 351 13.12 18.47 -10.80
N ASP A 352 13.62 17.96 -9.67
CA ASP A 352 12.90 17.85 -8.38
C ASP A 352 11.51 17.17 -8.33
N GLY A 353 11.05 16.54 -9.41
CA GLY A 353 9.74 15.87 -9.50
C GLY A 353 9.77 14.46 -8.92
N TRP A 354 10.44 14.25 -7.79
CA TRP A 354 10.63 12.92 -7.21
C TRP A 354 9.35 12.38 -6.56
N ILE A 355 9.31 11.07 -6.32
CA ILE A 355 8.25 10.44 -5.53
C ILE A 355 8.64 10.50 -4.06
N ASP A 356 7.82 11.18 -3.27
CA ASP A 356 7.91 11.25 -1.81
C ASP A 356 6.67 10.59 -1.21
N VAL A 357 6.86 9.40 -0.64
CA VAL A 357 5.78 8.65 0.00
C VAL A 357 5.65 9.13 1.44
N ARG A 358 4.50 9.70 1.77
CA ARG A 358 4.23 10.19 3.12
C ARG A 358 3.60 9.11 3.98
N LEU A 359 4.18 8.90 5.16
CA LEU A 359 3.56 8.15 6.24
C LEU A 359 2.45 8.98 6.90
N PRO A 360 1.33 8.36 7.28
CA PRO A 360 0.46 8.95 8.28
C PRO A 360 1.27 9.20 9.56
N TYR A 361 1.18 10.40 10.13
CA TYR A 361 1.94 10.76 11.34
C TYR A 361 1.38 10.11 12.60
N ASP A 362 0.09 9.77 12.61
CA ASP A 362 -0.62 9.19 13.75
C ASP A 362 -1.88 8.41 13.30
N ASN A 363 -2.65 7.94 14.29
CA ASN A 363 -3.90 7.20 14.08
C ASN A 363 -4.96 8.01 13.34
N ALA A 364 -5.03 9.32 13.62
CA ALA A 364 -6.04 10.20 13.04
C ALA A 364 -5.74 10.42 11.56
N ALA A 365 -4.47 10.67 11.21
CA ALA A 365 -4.00 10.80 9.84
C ALA A 365 -4.18 9.47 9.07
N ALA A 366 -3.85 8.33 9.69
CA ALA A 366 -4.02 7.03 9.03
C ALA A 366 -5.50 6.74 8.79
N GLY A 367 -6.34 6.97 9.80
CA GLY A 367 -7.79 6.83 9.68
C GLY A 367 -8.39 7.76 8.63
N TYR A 368 -7.94 9.01 8.56
CA TYR A 368 -8.34 9.98 7.55
C TYR A 368 -7.95 9.53 6.15
N ASP A 369 -6.70 9.10 5.94
CA ASP A 369 -6.25 8.59 4.63
C ASP A 369 -7.05 7.37 4.18
N ILE A 370 -7.32 6.44 5.09
CA ILE A 370 -8.15 5.26 4.82
C ILE A 370 -9.58 5.69 4.44
N GLN A 371 -10.20 6.60 5.19
CA GLN A 371 -11.54 7.09 4.90
C GLN A 371 -11.59 7.85 3.57
N LEU A 372 -10.63 8.73 3.31
CA LEU A 372 -10.52 9.48 2.07
C LEU A 372 -10.38 8.53 0.88
N ARG A 373 -9.54 7.49 0.98
CA ARG A 373 -9.38 6.49 -0.08
C ARG A 373 -10.63 5.63 -0.29
N LYS A 374 -11.39 5.34 0.77
CA LYS A 374 -12.70 4.65 0.68
C LYS A 374 -13.78 5.51 0.03
N GLN A 375 -13.79 6.81 0.33
CA GLN A 375 -14.80 7.76 -0.14
C GLN A 375 -14.49 8.36 -1.51
N THR A 376 -13.22 8.37 -1.90
CA THR A 376 -12.75 9.02 -3.12
C THR A 376 -11.93 8.05 -3.98
N PRO A 377 -12.59 7.23 -4.82
CA PRO A 377 -11.90 6.57 -5.91
C PRO A 377 -11.54 7.64 -6.94
N GLY A 378 -10.39 8.30 -6.84
CA GLY A 378 -10.07 9.26 -7.88
C GLY A 378 -8.97 10.27 -7.64
N THR A 379 -9.27 11.27 -6.82
CA THR A 379 -8.91 12.63 -7.28
C THR A 379 -8.73 13.68 -6.18
N GLN A 380 -9.08 13.41 -4.90
CA GLN A 380 -8.99 14.44 -3.85
C GLN A 380 -7.74 14.34 -2.97
N ALA A 381 -7.16 13.14 -2.79
CA ALA A 381 -5.84 12.99 -2.17
C ALA A 381 -4.77 13.34 -3.21
N GLN A 382 -4.45 14.62 -3.30
CA GLN A 382 -3.53 15.13 -4.31
C GLN A 382 -2.12 15.26 -3.77
N TRP A 383 -1.15 14.73 -4.51
CA TRP A 383 0.22 15.21 -4.34
C TRP A 383 0.29 16.62 -4.90
N LEU A 384 1.10 17.48 -4.30
CA LEU A 384 1.23 18.88 -4.71
C LEU A 384 2.70 19.23 -4.85
N ASP A 385 3.13 19.54 -6.07
CA ASP A 385 4.43 20.12 -6.32
C ASP A 385 4.26 21.61 -6.63
N ARG A 386 4.99 22.46 -5.92
CA ARG A 386 5.01 23.91 -6.16
C ARG A 386 6.39 24.31 -6.64
N ARG A 387 6.45 24.99 -7.79
CA ARG A 387 7.70 25.39 -8.46
C ARG A 387 7.67 26.87 -8.76
N ALA A 388 8.71 27.58 -8.38
CA ALA A 388 8.92 28.93 -8.87
C ALA A 388 9.20 28.85 -10.37
N GLY A 389 8.35 29.49 -11.18
CA GLY A 389 8.61 29.64 -12.61
C GLY A 389 9.52 30.85 -12.85
N ASN A 390 9.11 32.00 -12.32
CA ASN A 390 9.89 33.24 -12.28
C ASN A 390 9.31 34.15 -11.16
N ASP A 391 9.78 35.40 -11.07
CA ASP A 391 9.33 36.37 -10.07
C ASP A 391 7.83 36.69 -10.11
N VAL A 392 7.13 36.27 -11.17
CA VAL A 392 5.72 36.58 -11.44
C VAL A 392 4.83 35.34 -11.62
N ALA A 393 5.38 34.13 -11.57
CA ALA A 393 4.61 32.91 -11.79
C ALA A 393 5.12 31.72 -10.96
N VAL A 394 4.16 31.01 -10.37
CA VAL A 394 4.37 29.73 -9.71
C VAL A 394 3.56 28.67 -10.42
N VAL A 395 4.20 27.55 -10.74
CA VAL A 395 3.55 26.34 -11.25
C VAL A 395 3.23 25.43 -10.07
N GLN A 396 1.95 25.11 -9.89
CA GLN A 396 1.47 24.06 -9.03
C GLN A 396 1.02 22.87 -9.88
N LEU A 397 1.52 21.69 -9.55
CA LEU A 397 1.13 20.44 -10.20
C LEU A 397 0.43 19.60 -9.15
N SER A 398 -0.70 19.00 -9.52
CA SER A 398 -1.37 18.06 -8.65
C SER A 398 -1.94 16.85 -9.39
N GLY A 399 -2.08 15.77 -8.64
CA GLY A 399 -2.69 14.54 -9.14
C GLY A 399 -2.86 13.51 -8.05
N ALA A 400 -3.56 12.43 -8.34
CA ALA A 400 -3.87 11.42 -7.36
C ALA A 400 -2.60 10.78 -6.76
N ASN A 401 -2.54 10.70 -5.42
CA ASN A 401 -1.43 10.08 -4.67
C ASN A 401 -1.10 8.66 -5.17
N TYR A 402 -2.12 7.91 -5.59
CA TYR A 402 -1.99 6.54 -6.05
C TYR A 402 -1.83 6.40 -7.58
N ALA A 403 -1.79 7.48 -8.36
CA ALA A 403 -1.54 7.43 -9.81
C ALA A 403 -0.22 8.10 -10.23
N SER A 404 0.32 9.04 -9.44
CA SER A 404 1.59 9.78 -9.75
C SER A 404 1.65 10.36 -11.18
N THR A 405 0.48 10.62 -11.76
CA THR A 405 0.28 11.38 -12.99
C THR A 405 -0.28 12.76 -12.66
N ILE A 406 -0.05 13.73 -13.52
CA ILE A 406 -0.61 15.07 -13.40
C ILE A 406 -2.09 15.04 -13.79
N ASP A 407 -2.98 15.38 -12.87
CA ASP A 407 -4.41 15.56 -13.17
C ASP A 407 -4.75 17.05 -13.38
N GLU A 408 -3.98 17.95 -12.77
CA GLU A 408 -4.17 19.39 -12.83
C GLU A 408 -2.82 20.14 -12.83
N ILE A 409 -2.75 21.19 -13.64
CA ILE A 409 -1.64 22.17 -13.65
C ILE A 409 -2.23 23.54 -13.38
N ARG A 410 -1.67 24.25 -12.41
CA ARG A 410 -2.11 25.57 -12.00
C ARG A 410 -0.97 26.57 -12.05
N LEU A 411 -1.17 27.66 -12.77
CA LEU A 411 -0.29 28.83 -12.81
C LEU A 411 -0.87 29.89 -11.87
N ILE A 412 -0.05 30.44 -10.96
CA ILE A 412 -0.49 31.45 -9.99
C ILE A 412 0.52 32.58 -9.93
N THR A 413 0.02 33.81 -9.83
CA THR A 413 0.86 34.96 -9.49
C THR A 413 1.34 34.81 -8.03
N PRO A 414 2.65 34.83 -7.74
CA PRO A 414 3.14 34.70 -6.37
C PRO A 414 2.56 35.85 -5.52
N ARG A 415 1.96 35.52 -4.37
CA ARG A 415 1.61 36.53 -3.37
C ARG A 415 2.91 37.22 -2.94
N ARG A 416 2.99 38.55 -3.08
CA ARG A 416 4.08 39.31 -2.46
C ARG A 416 4.07 38.98 -0.95
N PRO A 417 5.22 38.66 -0.34
CA PRO A 417 5.28 38.55 1.11
C PRO A 417 4.81 39.89 1.69
N GLY A 418 3.77 39.82 2.52
CA GLY A 418 3.23 40.95 3.26
C GLY A 418 4.02 41.24 4.52
#